data_AF-A0A1J5T5M8-F1
#
_entry.id   AF-A0A1J5T5M8-F1
#
_cell.length_a   1.000
_cell.length_b   1.000
_cell.length_c   1.000
_cell.angle_alpha   90.00
_cell.angle_beta   90.00
_cell.angle_gamma   90.00
#
_symmetry.space_group_name_H-M   'P 1'
#
loop_
_entity.id
_entity.type
_entity.pdbx_description
1 polymer ?
#
loop_
_entity_poly.entity_id
_entity_poly.type
_entity_poly.pdbx_seq_one_letter_code
_entity_poly.pdbx_strand_id
1 'polypeptide(L)'
;MSGALSYREPYRYSAGALALMVHVAFFALLYFGVRWQSQSSESFTVQMWDSLPDTQVVPSQEPAPPPPPPQPAKVEPAPPARVVPPVLPPVKAEIQVRDRKSRKAEAKARQDDQKAKAAAKARQEAERRELEAYSEKIRQAEQQRVRAEVSAATRVQVERYQDMIRSKIRRKMKAVADVPDSAEAIFKVTLLPDGMLMDDPVLLKSSGFPAYDDAAARAILSAEPLPVPDDVSLQKMFRELKLSIKP
;
A
#
# COMPACT_ATOMS: atom_id res chain seq x y z
N MET A 1 -48.80 38.08 19.18
CA MET A 1 -47.70 37.92 20.16
C MET A 1 -47.64 36.45 20.52
N SER A 2 -46.82 35.67 19.80
CA SER A 2 -46.74 34.22 19.98
C SER A 2 -45.51 33.89 20.82
N GLY A 3 -45.74 33.39 22.03
CA GLY A 3 -44.68 32.97 22.95
C GLY A 3 -44.07 31.65 22.51
N ALA A 4 -42.75 31.63 22.33
CA ALA A 4 -41.99 30.42 22.09
C ALA A 4 -41.80 29.65 23.41
N LEU A 5 -42.50 28.54 23.58
CA LEU A 5 -42.26 27.59 24.67
C LEU A 5 -40.92 26.89 24.43
N SER A 6 -39.91 27.30 25.19
CA SER A 6 -38.62 26.61 25.23
C SER A 6 -38.77 25.31 26.01
N TYR A 7 -38.86 24.18 25.30
CA TYR A 7 -38.84 22.85 25.91
C TYR A 7 -37.42 22.59 26.46
N ARG A 8 -37.26 22.75 27.78
CA ARG A 8 -36.03 22.38 28.49
C ARG A 8 -36.10 20.88 28.80
N GLU A 9 -35.71 20.06 27.84
CA GLU A 9 -35.71 18.60 27.99
C GLU A 9 -34.65 18.15 29.02
N PRO A 10 -35.06 17.61 30.20
CA PRO A 10 -34.13 17.21 31.25
C PRO A 10 -33.29 15.98 30.90
N TYR A 11 -33.59 15.30 29.79
CA TYR A 11 -32.96 14.04 29.37
C TYR A 11 -31.75 14.21 28.43
N ARG A 12 -31.42 15.42 27.98
CA ARG A 12 -30.29 15.62 27.07
C ARG A 12 -28.92 15.36 27.71
N TYR A 13 -28.80 15.64 29.02
CA TYR A 13 -27.59 15.36 29.78
C TYR A 13 -27.42 13.86 30.08
N SER A 14 -28.52 13.15 30.37
CA SER A 14 -28.46 11.69 30.57
C SER A 14 -28.17 10.96 29.26
N ALA A 15 -28.72 11.41 28.14
CA ALA A 15 -28.38 10.88 26.81
C ALA A 15 -26.90 11.11 26.46
N GLY A 16 -26.36 12.31 26.73
CA GLY A 16 -24.94 12.61 26.52
C GLY A 16 -24.00 11.78 27.41
N ALA A 17 -24.35 11.63 28.69
CA ALA A 17 -23.58 10.81 29.63
C ALA A 17 -23.57 9.33 29.24
N LEU A 18 -24.71 8.80 28.81
CA LEU A 18 -24.84 7.40 28.38
C LEU A 18 -24.09 7.15 27.08
N ALA A 19 -24.16 8.07 26.11
CA ALA A 19 -23.36 7.99 24.90
C ALA A 19 -21.86 7.95 25.23
N LEU A 20 -21.38 8.83 26.11
CA LEU A 20 -19.97 8.86 26.50
C LEU A 20 -19.54 7.56 27.21
N MET A 21 -20.40 7.01 28.08
CA MET A 21 -20.17 5.73 28.75
C MET A 21 -19.99 4.57 27.74
N VAL A 22 -20.87 4.47 26.73
CA VAL A 22 -20.80 3.42 25.70
C VAL A 22 -19.50 3.52 24.91
N HIS A 23 -19.06 4.73 24.57
CA HIS A 23 -17.81 4.93 23.84
C HIS A 23 -16.60 4.54 24.69
N VAL A 24 -16.56 4.93 25.96
CA VAL A 24 -15.49 4.54 26.89
C VAL A 24 -15.44 3.01 27.04
N ALA A 25 -16.59 2.36 27.19
CA ALA A 25 -16.68 0.89 27.26
C ALA A 25 -16.18 0.23 25.97
N PHE A 26 -16.53 0.76 24.80
CA PHE A 26 -16.06 0.26 23.50
C PHE A 26 -14.53 0.37 23.35
N PHE A 27 -13.94 1.51 23.71
CA PHE A 27 -12.49 1.70 23.66
C PHE A 27 -11.75 0.82 24.67
N ALA A 28 -12.32 0.61 25.87
CA ALA A 28 -11.76 -0.33 26.83
C ALA A 28 -11.74 -1.75 26.26
N LEU A 29 -12.85 -2.21 25.67
CA LEU A 29 -12.96 -3.54 25.06
C LEU A 29 -11.93 -3.73 23.93
N LEU A 30 -11.72 -2.71 23.09
CA LEU A 30 -10.66 -2.72 22.07
C LEU A 30 -9.26 -2.78 22.68
N TYR A 31 -8.98 -2.01 23.72
CA TYR A 31 -7.68 -2.01 24.39
C TYR A 31 -7.33 -3.37 24.98
N PHE A 32 -8.27 -3.99 25.71
CA PHE A 32 -8.07 -5.31 26.31
C PHE A 32 -8.09 -6.44 25.26
N GLY A 33 -8.90 -6.31 24.20
CA GLY A 33 -8.98 -7.30 23.12
C GLY A 33 -7.74 -7.32 22.21
N VAL A 34 -7.25 -6.16 21.80
CA VAL A 34 -6.05 -6.04 20.95
C VAL A 34 -4.79 -6.49 21.72
N ARG A 35 -4.73 -6.22 23.02
CA ARG A 35 -3.64 -6.70 23.88
C ARG A 35 -3.64 -8.22 24.06
N TRP A 36 -4.78 -8.90 23.88
CA TRP A 36 -4.89 -10.36 23.97
C TRP A 36 -4.52 -11.10 22.67
N GLN A 37 -4.69 -10.46 21.49
CA GLN A 37 -4.35 -11.06 20.18
C GLN A 37 -2.84 -10.98 19.83
N SER A 38 -2.02 -10.38 20.69
CA SER A 38 -0.56 -10.32 20.52
C SER A 38 0.13 -11.62 20.94
N GLN A 39 -0.33 -12.75 20.41
CA GLN A 39 0.42 -14.02 20.43
C GLN A 39 1.40 -14.00 19.26
N SER A 40 2.66 -14.30 19.58
CA SER A 40 3.85 -14.26 18.75
C SER A 40 3.64 -14.81 17.34
N SER A 41 3.97 -14.02 16.31
CA SER A 41 4.20 -14.57 14.98
C SER A 41 5.32 -15.61 15.10
N GLU A 42 4.99 -16.89 14.95
CA GLU A 42 5.98 -17.91 14.64
C GLU A 42 6.83 -17.39 13.47
N SER A 43 8.09 -17.12 13.74
CA SER A 43 9.05 -16.86 12.70
C SER A 43 9.25 -18.19 11.98
N PHE A 44 8.62 -18.32 10.81
CA PHE A 44 8.99 -19.35 9.86
C PHE A 44 10.46 -19.15 9.52
N THR A 45 11.31 -19.98 10.11
CA THR A 45 12.69 -20.11 9.65
C THR A 45 12.62 -20.87 8.33
N VAL A 46 12.84 -20.13 7.23
CA VAL A 46 13.22 -20.75 5.97
C VAL A 46 14.57 -21.41 6.25
N GLN A 47 14.59 -22.73 6.40
CA GLN A 47 15.84 -23.48 6.26
C GLN A 47 16.35 -23.17 4.87
N MET A 48 17.41 -22.37 4.80
CA MET A 48 18.18 -22.13 3.59
C MET A 48 18.81 -23.48 3.23
N TRP A 49 18.19 -24.21 2.31
CA TRP A 49 18.73 -25.47 1.79
C TRP A 49 19.96 -25.16 0.96
N ASP A 50 21.13 -25.64 1.40
CA ASP A 50 22.42 -25.35 0.77
C ASP A 50 23.18 -26.59 0.29
N SER A 51 22.49 -27.70 -0.03
CA SER A 51 23.13 -28.86 -0.68
C SER A 51 22.15 -29.72 -1.49
N LEU A 52 22.49 -29.94 -2.76
CA LEU A 52 21.93 -30.97 -3.63
C LEU A 52 22.40 -32.36 -3.13
N PRO A 53 21.52 -33.38 -3.04
CA PRO A 53 21.94 -34.69 -2.54
C PRO A 53 22.81 -35.43 -3.56
N ASP A 54 23.95 -35.92 -3.06
CA ASP A 54 24.81 -36.89 -3.73
C ASP A 54 24.06 -38.22 -3.91
N THR A 55 24.27 -38.84 -5.06
CA THR A 55 23.59 -40.06 -5.48
C THR A 55 24.14 -41.24 -4.70
N GLN A 56 23.41 -41.70 -3.67
CA GLN A 56 23.61 -43.02 -3.10
C GLN A 56 22.46 -43.94 -3.50
N VAL A 57 22.81 -44.94 -4.30
CA VAL A 57 21.97 -46.05 -4.73
C VAL A 57 21.77 -46.97 -3.53
N VAL A 58 20.53 -47.05 -3.04
CA VAL A 58 20.09 -48.07 -2.06
C VAL A 58 19.00 -48.93 -2.74
N PRO A 59 19.04 -50.27 -2.63
CA PRO A 59 18.16 -51.16 -3.39
C PRO A 59 16.67 -50.92 -3.11
N SER A 60 15.89 -50.93 -4.19
CA SER A 60 14.43 -50.77 -4.24
C SER A 60 13.72 -51.78 -3.34
N GLN A 61 13.08 -51.28 -2.27
CA GLN A 61 11.97 -51.96 -1.64
C GLN A 61 10.68 -51.57 -2.35
N GLU A 62 9.93 -52.59 -2.73
CA GLU A 62 8.67 -52.56 -3.47
C GLU A 62 7.59 -51.78 -2.70
N PRO A 63 6.92 -50.78 -3.31
CA PRO A 63 5.86 -50.04 -2.64
C PRO A 63 4.60 -50.92 -2.50
N ALA A 64 4.15 -51.13 -1.28
CA ALA A 64 2.79 -51.61 -1.03
C ALA A 64 1.78 -50.56 -1.57
N PRO A 65 0.76 -50.98 -2.35
CA PRO A 65 -0.11 -50.07 -3.07
C PRO A 65 -1.11 -49.35 -2.13
N PRO A 66 -1.47 -48.09 -2.43
CA PRO A 66 -2.52 -47.37 -1.72
C PRO A 66 -3.92 -47.95 -2.01
N PRO A 67 -4.86 -47.88 -1.05
CA PRO A 67 -6.23 -48.36 -1.25
C PRO A 67 -6.98 -47.47 -2.26
N PRO A 68 -7.78 -48.06 -3.15
CA PRO A 68 -8.43 -47.32 -4.23
C PRO A 68 -9.64 -46.49 -3.75
N PRO A 69 -9.86 -45.28 -4.32
CA PRO A 69 -11.03 -44.46 -4.07
C PRO A 69 -12.31 -45.07 -4.70
N PRO A 70 -13.50 -44.84 -4.10
CA PRO A 70 -14.77 -45.33 -4.64
C PRO A 70 -15.10 -44.64 -5.97
N GLN A 71 -15.23 -45.44 -7.03
CA GLN A 71 -15.62 -44.97 -8.35
C GLN A 71 -17.15 -44.77 -8.42
N PRO A 72 -17.64 -43.60 -8.88
CA PRO A 72 -19.04 -43.42 -9.26
C PRO A 72 -19.36 -44.20 -10.54
N ALA A 73 -20.43 -44.98 -10.51
CA ALA A 73 -20.93 -45.77 -11.63
C ALA A 73 -21.21 -44.87 -12.85
N LYS A 74 -20.41 -45.04 -13.90
CA LYS A 74 -20.71 -44.56 -15.25
C LYS A 74 -20.85 -45.77 -16.16
N VAL A 75 -22.10 -46.09 -16.48
CA VAL A 75 -22.44 -47.04 -17.54
C VAL A 75 -22.50 -46.24 -18.84
N GLU A 76 -21.59 -46.52 -19.77
CA GLU A 76 -21.77 -46.18 -21.18
C GLU A 76 -21.79 -47.47 -22.02
N PRO A 77 -22.58 -47.52 -23.11
CA PRO A 77 -22.98 -48.72 -23.84
C PRO A 77 -22.09 -48.97 -25.07
N ALA A 78 -22.26 -50.13 -25.74
CA ALA A 78 -22.54 -50.27 -27.20
C ALA A 78 -22.68 -51.79 -27.59
N PRO A 79 -23.07 -52.17 -28.84
CA PRO A 79 -24.04 -53.24 -29.19
C PRO A 79 -23.31 -54.38 -29.99
N PRO A 80 -23.85 -55.20 -30.95
CA PRO A 80 -25.20 -55.33 -31.55
C PRO A 80 -25.68 -56.79 -31.86
N ALA A 81 -26.96 -56.93 -32.28
CA ALA A 81 -27.46 -57.80 -33.38
C ALA A 81 -29.00 -57.96 -33.22
N ARG A 82 -29.82 -57.19 -33.94
CA ARG A 82 -30.35 -57.43 -35.30
C ARG A 82 -31.35 -58.60 -35.38
N VAL A 83 -32.63 -58.28 -35.55
CA VAL A 83 -33.52 -58.85 -36.59
C VAL A 83 -34.56 -57.79 -36.98
N VAL A 84 -35.05 -57.90 -38.22
CA VAL A 84 -35.54 -56.88 -39.15
C VAL A 84 -37.09 -56.70 -39.09
N PRO A 85 -37.78 -55.93 -39.97
CA PRO A 85 -38.92 -55.05 -39.66
C PRO A 85 -40.22 -55.70 -40.20
N PRO A 86 -41.23 -55.00 -40.78
CA PRO A 86 -41.73 -53.62 -40.69
C PRO A 86 -43.25 -53.59 -40.37
N VAL A 87 -43.80 -52.45 -39.93
CA VAL A 87 -45.14 -52.01 -40.38
C VAL A 87 -45.20 -50.49 -40.25
N LEU A 88 -45.29 -49.81 -41.39
CA LEU A 88 -45.78 -48.44 -41.49
C LEU A 88 -47.31 -48.46 -41.30
N PRO A 89 -47.89 -47.38 -40.77
CA PRO A 89 -48.81 -46.66 -41.65
C PRO A 89 -48.57 -45.14 -41.68
N PRO A 90 -49.01 -44.48 -42.75
CA PRO A 90 -48.74 -43.07 -43.01
C PRO A 90 -49.77 -42.16 -42.32
N VAL A 91 -49.63 -40.86 -42.59
CA VAL A 91 -50.64 -39.79 -42.42
C VAL A 91 -50.54 -38.95 -41.14
N LYS A 92 -49.82 -37.82 -41.24
CA LYS A 92 -50.27 -36.44 -40.88
C LYS A 92 -49.09 -35.44 -40.98
N ALA A 93 -48.87 -34.91 -42.18
CA ALA A 93 -47.75 -34.05 -42.52
C ALA A 93 -48.03 -32.53 -42.44
N GLU A 94 -49.11 -32.08 -41.79
CA GLU A 94 -49.46 -30.64 -41.74
C GLU A 94 -49.46 -30.01 -40.33
N ILE A 95 -49.54 -30.80 -39.25
CA ILE A 95 -49.53 -30.26 -37.88
C ILE A 95 -48.08 -30.06 -37.35
N GLN A 96 -47.12 -30.90 -37.77
CA GLN A 96 -45.72 -30.85 -37.30
C GLN A 96 -44.89 -29.68 -37.87
N VAL A 97 -45.27 -29.13 -39.02
CA VAL A 97 -44.57 -28.01 -39.66
C VAL A 97 -44.86 -26.69 -38.93
N ARG A 98 -46.08 -26.54 -38.39
CA ARG A 98 -46.50 -25.37 -37.60
C ARG A 98 -45.80 -25.33 -36.24
N ASP A 99 -45.68 -26.47 -35.56
CA ASP A 99 -44.94 -26.61 -34.29
C ASP A 99 -43.42 -26.43 -34.44
N ARG A 100 -42.82 -26.84 -35.57
CA ARG A 100 -41.40 -26.56 -35.83
C ARG A 100 -41.13 -25.08 -36.11
N LYS A 101 -42.04 -24.36 -36.78
CA LYS A 101 -41.90 -22.92 -37.01
C LYS A 101 -42.08 -22.11 -35.71
N SER A 102 -43.04 -22.46 -34.86
CA SER A 102 -43.24 -21.78 -33.57
C SER A 102 -42.04 -21.97 -32.62
N ARG A 103 -41.51 -23.20 -32.50
CA ARG A 103 -40.32 -23.47 -31.66
C ARG A 103 -39.06 -22.75 -32.14
N LYS A 104 -38.85 -22.62 -33.46
CA LYS A 104 -37.72 -21.85 -34.02
C LYS A 104 -37.86 -20.35 -33.78
N ALA A 105 -39.07 -19.80 -33.91
CA ALA A 105 -39.33 -18.40 -33.61
C ALA A 105 -39.12 -18.07 -32.13
N GLU A 106 -39.60 -18.94 -31.24
CA GLU A 106 -39.41 -18.79 -29.79
C GLU A 106 -37.94 -18.93 -29.37
N ALA A 107 -37.20 -19.88 -29.95
CA ALA A 107 -35.76 -20.02 -29.70
C ALA A 107 -34.97 -18.79 -30.16
N LYS A 108 -35.31 -18.20 -31.31
CA LYS A 108 -34.68 -16.98 -31.81
C LYS A 108 -35.01 -15.78 -30.92
N ALA A 109 -36.27 -15.61 -30.51
CA ALA A 109 -36.67 -14.55 -29.59
C ALA A 109 -35.96 -14.66 -28.22
N ARG A 110 -35.83 -15.88 -27.68
CA ARG A 110 -35.07 -16.12 -26.44
C ARG A 110 -33.56 -15.83 -26.61
N GLN A 111 -32.98 -16.12 -27.77
CA GLN A 111 -31.57 -15.83 -28.06
C GLN A 111 -31.32 -14.32 -28.20
N ASP A 112 -32.22 -13.60 -28.87
CA ASP A 112 -32.12 -12.15 -29.07
C ASP A 112 -32.31 -11.39 -27.74
N ASP A 113 -33.26 -11.81 -26.89
CA ASP A 113 -33.45 -11.28 -25.52
C ASP A 113 -32.23 -11.54 -24.63
N GLN A 114 -31.64 -12.75 -24.68
CA GLN A 114 -30.41 -13.06 -23.95
C GLN A 114 -29.23 -12.20 -24.41
N LYS A 115 -29.07 -11.99 -25.72
CA LYS A 115 -28.03 -11.12 -26.27
C LYS A 115 -28.23 -9.66 -25.86
N ALA A 116 -29.47 -9.16 -25.89
CA ALA A 116 -29.79 -7.80 -25.46
C ALA A 116 -29.50 -7.59 -23.96
N LYS A 117 -29.88 -8.53 -23.11
CA LYS A 117 -29.57 -8.51 -21.67
C LYS A 117 -28.08 -8.61 -21.39
N ALA A 118 -27.35 -9.46 -22.11
CA ALA A 118 -25.89 -9.57 -21.99
C ALA A 118 -25.19 -8.28 -22.42
N ALA A 119 -25.61 -7.67 -23.53
CA ALA A 119 -25.07 -6.40 -23.99
C ALA A 119 -25.36 -5.25 -23.01
N ALA A 120 -26.57 -5.18 -22.44
CA ALA A 120 -26.92 -4.19 -21.43
C ALA A 120 -26.09 -4.33 -20.15
N LYS A 121 -25.91 -5.57 -19.65
CA LYS A 121 -25.04 -5.85 -18.50
C LYS A 121 -23.58 -5.49 -18.78
N ALA A 122 -23.07 -5.85 -19.96
CA ALA A 122 -21.71 -5.51 -20.35
C ALA A 122 -21.49 -3.99 -20.42
N ARG A 123 -22.47 -3.23 -20.92
CA ARG A 123 -22.42 -1.76 -20.93
C ARG A 123 -22.44 -1.17 -19.52
N GLN A 124 -23.34 -1.63 -18.64
CA GLN A 124 -23.37 -1.17 -17.24
C GLN A 124 -22.07 -1.51 -16.49
N GLU A 125 -21.50 -2.68 -16.75
CA GLU A 125 -20.24 -3.06 -16.13
C GLU A 125 -19.07 -2.22 -16.66
N ALA A 126 -19.03 -1.92 -17.97
CA ALA A 126 -18.03 -1.03 -18.54
C ALA A 126 -18.14 0.39 -17.95
N GLU A 127 -19.35 0.96 -17.90
CA GLU A 127 -19.59 2.28 -17.30
C GLU A 127 -19.19 2.31 -15.82
N ARG A 128 -19.52 1.26 -15.05
CA ARG A 128 -19.11 1.15 -13.64
C ARG A 128 -17.59 1.10 -13.51
N ARG A 129 -16.90 0.31 -14.34
CA ARG A 129 -15.43 0.22 -14.34
C ARG A 129 -14.78 1.55 -14.73
N GLU A 130 -15.35 2.28 -15.69
CA GLU A 130 -14.87 3.62 -16.06
C GLU A 130 -15.05 4.62 -14.93
N LEU A 131 -16.19 4.62 -14.26
CA LEU A 131 -16.45 5.49 -13.11
C LEU A 131 -15.54 5.16 -11.92
N GLU A 132 -15.34 3.87 -11.62
CA GLU A 132 -14.41 3.40 -10.60
C GLU A 132 -12.97 3.85 -10.93
N ALA A 133 -12.51 3.62 -12.16
CA ALA A 133 -11.18 4.05 -12.62
C ALA A 133 -11.00 5.57 -12.57
N TYR A 134 -12.03 6.34 -12.93
CA TYR A 134 -12.02 7.79 -12.81
C TYR A 134 -11.93 8.23 -11.34
N SER A 135 -12.75 7.65 -10.46
CA SER A 135 -12.73 7.96 -9.03
C SER A 135 -11.38 7.66 -8.38
N GLU A 136 -10.74 6.56 -8.78
CA GLU A 136 -9.43 6.15 -8.28
C GLU A 136 -8.34 7.11 -8.76
N LYS A 137 -8.38 7.54 -10.03
CA LYS A 137 -7.48 8.57 -10.55
C LYS A 137 -7.60 9.89 -9.79
N ILE A 138 -8.81 10.33 -9.46
CA ILE A 138 -9.02 11.55 -8.67
C ILE A 138 -8.44 11.38 -7.26
N ARG A 139 -8.70 10.27 -6.58
CA ARG A 139 -8.13 9.99 -5.26
C ARG A 139 -6.60 9.96 -5.28
N GLN A 140 -6.01 9.32 -6.27
CA GLN A 140 -4.55 9.26 -6.43
C GLN A 140 -3.97 10.65 -6.71
N ALA A 141 -4.60 11.44 -7.58
CA ALA A 141 -4.18 12.80 -7.86
C ALA A 141 -4.27 13.70 -6.62
N GLU A 142 -5.33 13.57 -5.82
CA GLU A 142 -5.47 14.30 -4.55
C GLU A 142 -4.41 13.89 -3.53
N GLN A 143 -4.17 12.59 -3.34
CA GLN A 143 -3.12 12.08 -2.46
C GLN A 143 -1.72 12.57 -2.90
N GLN A 144 -1.45 12.59 -4.20
CA GLN A 144 -0.19 13.12 -4.73
C GLN A 144 -0.06 14.61 -4.46
N ARG A 145 -1.13 15.39 -4.62
CA ARG A 145 -1.14 16.83 -4.31
C ARG A 145 -0.87 17.08 -2.83
N VAL A 146 -1.58 16.41 -1.93
CA VAL A 146 -1.38 16.53 -0.48
C VAL A 146 0.05 16.12 -0.09
N ARG A 147 0.56 15.02 -0.63
CA ARG A 147 1.94 14.58 -0.38
C ARG A 147 2.96 15.60 -0.89
N ALA A 148 2.73 16.18 -2.07
CA ALA A 148 3.61 17.20 -2.63
C ALA A 148 3.62 18.47 -1.76
N GLU A 149 2.44 18.92 -1.30
CA GLU A 149 2.30 20.09 -0.43
C GLU A 149 3.00 19.88 0.92
N VAL A 150 2.76 18.74 1.58
CA VAL A 150 3.46 18.39 2.82
C VAL A 150 4.97 18.34 2.59
N SER A 151 5.43 17.70 1.50
CA SER A 151 6.86 17.63 1.20
C SER A 151 7.49 19.00 0.94
N ALA A 152 6.77 19.92 0.30
CA ALA A 152 7.23 21.28 0.04
C ALA A 152 7.33 22.07 1.35
N ALA A 153 6.32 21.99 2.20
CA ALA A 153 6.34 22.61 3.53
C ALA A 153 7.50 22.08 4.39
N THR A 154 7.71 20.76 4.39
CA THR A 154 8.85 20.12 5.04
C THR A 154 10.19 20.64 4.50
N ARG A 155 10.34 20.75 3.18
CA ARG A 155 11.58 21.26 2.56
C ARG A 155 11.89 22.69 2.99
N VAL A 156 10.90 23.56 3.03
CA VAL A 156 11.08 24.96 3.49
C VAL A 156 11.54 25.01 4.94
N GLN A 157 10.96 24.18 5.82
CA GLN A 157 11.43 24.09 7.21
C GLN A 157 12.87 23.58 7.27
N VAL A 158 13.19 22.50 6.54
CA VAL A 158 14.54 21.93 6.51
C VAL A 158 15.56 22.96 6.05
N GLU A 159 15.29 23.67 4.96
CA GLU A 159 16.17 24.71 4.41
C GLU A 159 16.39 25.84 5.42
N ARG A 160 15.33 26.30 6.10
CA ARG A 160 15.44 27.31 7.17
C ARG A 160 16.42 26.90 8.26
N TYR A 161 16.32 25.67 8.76
CA TYR A 161 17.24 25.17 9.79
C TYR A 161 18.66 24.98 9.23
N GLN A 162 18.81 24.50 8.00
CA GLN A 162 20.11 24.40 7.34
C GLN A 162 20.79 25.77 7.23
N ASP A 163 20.05 26.82 6.90
CA ASP A 163 20.59 28.18 6.82
C ASP A 163 20.93 28.75 8.19
N MET A 164 20.15 28.44 9.23
CA MET A 164 20.50 28.77 10.61
C MET A 164 21.81 28.08 11.03
N ILE A 165 21.99 26.80 10.68
CA ILE A 165 23.22 26.04 10.92
C ILE A 165 24.39 26.69 10.18
N ARG A 166 24.27 26.92 8.87
CA ARG A 166 25.30 27.57 8.04
C ARG A 166 25.66 28.95 8.57
N SER A 167 24.67 29.74 8.97
CA SER A 167 24.88 31.07 9.58
C SER A 167 25.62 30.98 10.91
N LYS A 168 25.32 29.99 11.75
CA LYS A 168 26.02 29.77 13.02
C LYS A 168 27.47 29.36 12.79
N ILE A 169 27.71 28.45 11.85
CA ILE A 169 29.04 28.00 11.47
C ILE A 169 29.86 29.16 10.91
N ARG A 170 29.33 29.91 9.94
CA ARG A 170 30.03 31.08 9.36
C ARG A 170 30.40 32.12 10.41
N ARG A 171 29.53 32.36 11.41
CA ARG A 171 29.83 33.26 12.54
C ARG A 171 30.96 32.77 13.44
N LYS A 172 31.20 31.46 13.51
CA LYS A 172 32.30 30.84 14.27
C LYS A 172 33.56 30.63 13.45
N MET A 173 33.45 30.69 12.12
CA MET A 173 34.56 30.50 11.20
C MET A 173 35.52 31.69 11.27
N LYS A 174 36.82 31.39 11.33
CA LYS A 174 37.86 32.40 11.21
C LYS A 174 38.05 32.72 9.74
N ALA A 175 38.12 34.02 9.40
CA ALA A 175 38.37 34.45 8.04
C ALA A 175 39.73 33.89 7.55
N VAL A 176 39.72 33.29 6.37
CA VAL A 176 40.90 32.79 5.66
C VAL A 176 41.05 33.67 4.42
N ALA A 177 42.26 34.18 4.16
CA ALA A 177 42.52 34.99 2.97
C ALA A 177 42.54 34.12 1.70
N ASP A 178 42.32 34.76 0.54
CA ASP A 178 42.51 34.18 -0.79
C ASP A 178 41.58 33.02 -1.18
N VAL A 179 40.40 32.93 -0.58
CA VAL A 179 39.36 31.95 -0.95
C VAL A 179 38.32 32.62 -1.86
N PRO A 180 38.12 32.15 -3.10
CA PRO A 180 37.07 32.66 -3.98
C PRO A 180 35.67 32.32 -3.46
N ASP A 181 34.68 33.20 -3.68
CA ASP A 181 33.27 32.98 -3.29
C ASP A 181 32.63 31.74 -3.95
N SER A 182 33.23 31.22 -5.02
CA SER A 182 32.81 30.00 -5.70
C SER A 182 33.31 28.70 -5.03
N ALA A 183 34.23 28.81 -4.07
CA ALA A 183 34.75 27.68 -3.33
C ALA A 183 33.63 27.02 -2.50
N GLU A 184 33.57 25.69 -2.53
CA GLU A 184 32.51 24.93 -1.86
C GLU A 184 33.09 23.69 -1.19
N ALA A 185 33.06 23.67 0.14
CA ALA A 185 33.38 22.49 0.94
C ALA A 185 32.08 21.78 1.35
N ILE A 186 31.99 20.48 1.11
CA ILE A 186 30.83 19.68 1.51
C ILE A 186 31.25 18.73 2.63
N PHE A 187 30.59 18.87 3.78
CA PHE A 187 30.79 18.01 4.95
C PHE A 187 29.57 17.15 5.21
N LYS A 188 29.80 15.90 5.61
CA LYS A 188 28.79 15.04 6.23
C LYS A 188 28.90 15.19 7.74
N VAL A 189 27.81 15.60 8.37
CA VAL A 189 27.73 15.78 9.82
C VAL A 189 26.59 14.92 10.36
N THR A 190 26.86 14.19 11.43
CA THR A 190 25.86 13.38 12.11
C THR A 190 25.43 14.11 13.39
N LEU A 191 24.13 14.36 13.56
CA LEU A 191 23.61 15.12 14.69
C LEU A 191 22.75 14.27 15.62
N LEU A 192 22.90 14.51 16.92
CA LEU A 192 22.02 14.00 17.96
C LEU A 192 20.74 14.86 18.04
N PRO A 193 19.66 14.33 18.67
CA PRO A 193 18.42 15.06 18.86
C PRO A 193 18.54 16.36 19.69
N ASP A 194 19.62 16.51 20.47
CA ASP A 194 19.94 17.71 21.25
C ASP A 194 20.75 18.75 20.45
N GLY A 195 21.08 18.45 19.19
CA GLY A 195 21.88 19.30 18.32
C GLY A 195 23.39 19.16 18.49
N MET A 196 23.88 18.24 19.31
CA MET A 196 25.31 17.91 19.36
C MET A 196 25.74 17.08 18.16
N LEU A 197 27.03 17.13 17.83
CA LEU A 197 27.59 16.22 16.85
C LEU A 197 27.81 14.84 17.47
N MET A 198 27.50 13.79 16.71
CA MET A 198 27.80 12.42 17.10
C MET A 198 29.27 12.08 16.89
N ASP A 199 29.81 12.53 15.76
CA ASP A 199 31.16 12.26 15.30
C ASP A 199 31.75 13.52 14.67
N ASP A 200 33.07 13.51 14.44
CA ASP A 200 33.76 14.58 13.72
C ASP A 200 33.18 14.78 12.30
N PRO A 201 33.14 16.03 11.80
CA PRO A 201 32.64 16.34 10.47
C PRO A 201 33.50 15.69 9.39
N VAL A 202 32.89 14.84 8.56
CA VAL A 202 33.59 14.14 7.48
C VAL A 202 33.58 14.99 6.22
N LEU A 203 34.75 15.38 5.72
CA LEU A 203 34.88 16.08 4.44
C LEU A 203 34.52 15.13 3.28
N LEU A 204 33.44 15.44 2.56
CA LEU A 204 33.03 14.70 1.36
C LEU A 204 33.64 15.30 0.09
N LYS A 205 33.72 16.63 0.02
CA LYS A 205 34.27 17.37 -1.12
C LYS A 205 35.06 18.55 -0.59
N SER A 206 36.34 18.60 -0.91
CA SER A 206 37.21 19.74 -0.62
C SER A 206 36.82 20.95 -1.45
N SER A 207 36.97 22.15 -0.87
CA SER A 207 36.83 23.42 -1.58
C SER A 207 37.98 23.72 -2.54
N GLY A 208 39.07 22.94 -2.50
CA GLY A 208 40.34 23.20 -3.18
C GLY A 208 41.33 24.02 -2.33
N PHE A 209 40.91 24.51 -1.16
CA PHE A 209 41.73 25.30 -0.25
C PHE A 209 41.80 24.62 1.13
N PRO A 210 42.90 23.90 1.45
CA PRO A 210 43.00 23.14 2.69
C PRO A 210 42.82 23.99 3.96
N ALA A 211 43.38 25.21 3.97
CA ALA A 211 43.22 26.12 5.09
C ALA A 211 41.74 26.52 5.35
N TYR A 212 40.95 26.61 4.28
CA TYR A 212 39.51 26.88 4.36
C TYR A 212 38.74 25.65 4.86
N ASP A 213 39.05 24.47 4.31
CA ASP A 213 38.43 23.21 4.73
C ASP A 213 38.68 22.94 6.23
N ASP A 214 39.92 23.14 6.70
CA ASP A 214 40.27 22.98 8.11
C ASP A 214 39.60 24.02 9.01
N ALA A 215 39.45 25.26 8.53
CA ALA A 215 38.75 26.31 9.24
C ALA A 215 37.25 26.01 9.34
N ALA A 216 36.64 25.50 8.26
CA ALA A 216 35.25 25.07 8.22
C ALA A 216 35.01 23.88 9.16
N ALA A 217 35.87 22.86 9.16
CA ALA A 217 35.78 21.72 10.08
C ALA A 217 35.82 22.17 11.55
N ARG A 218 36.77 23.03 11.90
CA ARG A 218 36.87 23.62 13.26
C ARG A 218 35.66 24.48 13.62
N ALA A 219 35.12 25.22 12.65
CA ALA A 219 33.95 26.05 12.86
C ALA A 219 32.68 25.22 13.10
N ILE A 220 32.54 24.08 12.43
CA ILE A 220 31.44 23.12 12.66
C ILE A 220 31.48 22.63 14.11
N LEU A 221 32.63 22.11 14.56
CA LEU A 221 32.82 21.63 15.94
C LEU A 221 32.56 22.75 16.97
N SER A 222 33.03 23.97 16.68
CA SER A 222 32.84 25.14 17.57
C SER A 222 31.41 25.70 17.58
N ALA A 223 30.55 25.26 16.67
CA ALA A 223 29.17 25.74 16.53
C ALA A 223 28.16 24.92 17.34
N GLU A 224 28.60 23.88 18.04
CA GLU A 224 27.74 23.07 18.91
C GLU A 224 27.10 23.89 20.05
N PRO A 225 25.85 23.58 20.48
CA PRO A 225 24.90 22.68 19.81
C PRO A 225 24.26 23.36 18.59
N LEU A 226 24.16 22.66 17.47
CA LEU A 226 23.51 23.16 16.25
C LEU A 226 21.99 23.26 16.42
N PRO A 227 21.34 24.26 15.81
CA PRO A 227 19.89 24.39 15.89
C PRO A 227 19.21 23.23 15.16
N VAL A 228 18.46 22.43 15.91
CA VAL A 228 17.64 21.33 15.40
C VAL A 228 16.15 21.63 15.62
N PRO A 229 15.26 21.12 14.76
CA PRO A 229 13.82 21.25 14.96
C PRO A 229 13.34 20.41 16.16
N ASP A 230 12.29 20.84 16.84
CA ASP A 230 11.67 20.06 17.94
C ASP A 230 10.81 18.90 17.41
N ASP A 231 10.34 18.99 16.16
CA ASP A 231 9.52 17.95 15.54
C ASP A 231 10.34 16.69 15.23
N VAL A 232 9.87 15.55 15.76
CA VAL A 232 10.56 14.24 15.65
C VAL A 232 10.73 13.80 14.20
N SER A 233 9.79 14.14 13.31
CA SER A 233 9.87 13.76 11.90
C SER A 233 10.95 14.55 11.19
N LEU A 234 11.02 15.86 11.44
CA LEU A 234 12.09 16.72 10.93
C LEU A 234 13.45 16.30 11.51
N GLN A 235 13.56 16.03 12.81
CA GLN A 235 14.83 15.62 13.45
C GLN A 235 15.48 14.40 12.77
N LYS A 236 14.69 13.43 12.30
CA LYS A 236 15.21 12.27 11.55
C LYS A 236 15.96 12.69 10.28
N MET A 237 15.53 13.78 9.63
CA MET A 237 16.20 14.32 8.44
C MET A 237 17.49 15.09 8.78
N PHE A 238 17.66 15.53 10.04
CA PHE A 238 18.86 16.21 10.52
C PHE A 238 19.90 15.27 11.13
N ARG A 239 19.56 14.00 11.36
CA ARG A 239 20.51 13.00 11.88
C ARG A 239 21.75 12.85 11.00
N GLU A 240 21.58 12.87 9.68
CA GLU A 240 22.69 12.85 8.73
C GLU A 240 22.53 14.03 7.76
N LEU A 241 23.33 15.06 7.97
CA LEU A 241 23.25 16.30 7.21
C LEU A 241 24.45 16.45 6.27
N LYS A 242 24.16 16.80 5.02
CA LYS A 242 25.19 17.25 4.06
C LYS A 242 25.21 18.77 4.05
N LEU A 243 26.25 19.35 4.64
CA LEU A 243 26.45 20.78 4.73
C LEU A 243 27.38 21.24 3.61
N SER A 244 26.85 22.06 2.71
CA SER A 244 27.64 22.87 1.78
C SER A 244 28.00 24.18 2.47
N ILE A 245 29.29 24.44 2.62
CA ILE A 245 29.87 25.64 3.21
C ILE A 245 30.59 26.40 2.11
N LYS A 246 30.15 27.65 1.93
CA LYS A 246 30.72 28.63 1.02
C LYS A 246 31.19 29.85 1.83
N PRO A 247 32.19 30.60 1.35
CA PRO A 247 32.74 31.77 2.04
C PRO A 247 31.66 32.76 2.52
#